data_AF-A0A1F9ZHA0-F1
#
_entry.id   AF-A0A1F9ZHA0-F1
#
_cell.length_a   1.000
_cell.length_b   1.000
_cell.length_c   1.000
_cell.angle_alpha   90.00
_cell.angle_beta   90.00
_cell.angle_gamma   90.00
#
_symmetry.space_group_name_H-M   'P 1'
#
loop_
_entity.id
_entity.type
_entity.pdbx_description
1 polymer ?
#
loop_
_entity_poly.entity_id
_entity_poly.type
_entity_poly.pdbx_seq_one_letter_code
_entity_poly.pdbx_strand_id
1 'polypeptide(L)'
;MARKSTMRRVRKGKRWGPGRGFLVTWDVDSANQATAHRLRYFVFGSTVTSGGRPYRYPGFAEKEGVRYIGQSVLFVRPDLRREIVTFLSKNGIDHEVTSASIG
;
A
#
# COMPACT_ATOMS: atom_id res chain seq x y z
N MET A 1 3.02 -14.75 11.14
CA MET A 1 2.12 -14.01 12.06
C MET A 1 1.47 -12.83 11.33
N ALA A 2 0.43 -13.07 10.51
CA ALA A 2 -0.33 -12.01 9.84
C ALA A 2 -1.27 -11.32 10.87
N ARG A 3 -0.70 -10.46 11.72
CA ARG A 3 -1.25 -10.18 13.06
C ARG A 3 -2.34 -9.09 13.03
N LYS A 4 -3.60 -9.46 12.80
CA LYS A 4 -4.86 -8.67 12.98
C LYS A 4 -5.03 -7.35 12.19
N SER A 5 -4.00 -6.52 12.00
CA SER A 5 -4.11 -5.20 11.37
C SER A 5 -4.37 -5.29 9.86
N THR A 6 -3.76 -6.28 9.20
CA THR A 6 -3.89 -6.55 7.76
C THR A 6 -5.32 -6.95 7.40
N MET A 7 -5.90 -7.90 8.14
CA MET A 7 -7.30 -8.32 7.95
C MET A 7 -8.28 -7.17 8.18
N ARG A 8 -8.00 -6.28 9.15
CA ARG A 8 -8.81 -5.08 9.38
C ARG A 8 -8.77 -4.13 8.16
N ARG A 9 -7.60 -3.97 7.53
CA ARG A 9 -7.45 -3.15 6.31
C ARG A 9 -8.21 -3.75 5.12
N VAL A 10 -8.14 -5.07 4.92
CA VAL A 10 -8.94 -5.79 3.91
C VAL A 10 -10.44 -5.54 4.14
N ARG A 11 -10.92 -5.71 5.38
CA ARG A 11 -12.34 -5.49 5.73
C ARG A 11 -12.78 -4.04 5.53
N LYS A 12 -11.92 -3.06 5.86
CA LYS A 12 -12.20 -1.62 5.60
C LYS A 12 -12.29 -1.35 4.10
N GLY A 13 -11.39 -1.92 3.31
CA GLY A 13 -11.37 -1.79 1.86
C GLY A 13 -12.63 -2.34 1.17
N LYS A 14 -13.22 -3.42 1.71
CA LYS A 14 -14.48 -3.99 1.21
C LYS A 14 -15.71 -3.08 1.36
N ARG A 15 -15.66 -2.02 2.17
CA ARG A 15 -16.79 -1.08 2.36
C ARG A 15 -16.94 -0.05 1.23
N TRP A 16 -15.99 -0.01 0.30
CA TRP A 16 -16.11 0.85 -0.89
C TRP A 16 -16.94 0.17 -1.97
N GLY A 17 -17.89 0.94 -2.51
CA GLY A 17 -18.74 0.54 -3.63
C GLY A 17 -17.96 0.36 -4.95
N PRO A 18 -18.67 0.02 -6.04
CA PRO A 18 -18.05 -0.35 -7.29
C PRO A 18 -17.16 0.76 -7.86
N GLY A 19 -16.04 0.38 -8.48
CA GLY A 19 -15.08 1.33 -9.04
C GLY A 19 -14.12 0.70 -10.05
N ARG A 20 -13.75 1.50 -11.06
CA ARG A 20 -12.68 1.19 -12.03
C ARG A 20 -11.35 1.72 -11.53
N GLY A 21 -10.27 0.98 -11.75
CA GLY A 21 -8.95 1.35 -11.30
C GLY A 21 -7.92 0.32 -11.72
N PHE A 22 -6.89 0.16 -10.90
CA PHE A 22 -5.77 -0.73 -11.18
C PHE A 22 -5.47 -1.60 -9.98
N LEU A 23 -5.26 -2.90 -10.22
CA LEU A 23 -4.52 -3.74 -9.30
C LEU A 23 -3.04 -3.46 -9.52
N VAL A 24 -2.34 -3.12 -8.45
CA VAL A 24 -0.89 -2.97 -8.42
C VAL A 24 -0.37 -4.07 -7.52
N THR A 25 0.36 -5.00 -8.11
CA THR A 25 1.08 -6.06 -7.41
C THR A 25 2.56 -5.73 -7.43
N TRP A 26 3.28 -6.17 -6.42
CA TRP A 26 4.73 -6.03 -6.38
C TRP A 26 5.37 -7.25 -5.75
N ASP A 27 6.61 -7.51 -6.11
CA ASP A 27 7.46 -8.46 -5.42
C ASP A 27 8.68 -7.73 -4.85
N VAL A 28 9.08 -8.14 -3.64
CA VAL A 28 10.23 -7.53 -2.97
C VAL A 28 11.11 -8.63 -2.43
N ASP A 29 12.39 -8.57 -2.79
CA ASP A 29 13.39 -9.45 -2.19
C ASP A 29 13.47 -9.16 -0.68
N SER A 30 13.05 -10.15 0.10
CA SER A 30 13.04 -10.07 1.56
C SER A 30 14.45 -10.03 2.18
N ALA A 31 15.49 -10.44 1.44
CA ALA A 31 16.88 -10.30 1.86
C ALA A 31 17.33 -8.83 1.79
N ASN A 32 16.75 -8.04 0.88
CA ASN A 32 16.97 -6.59 0.81
C ASN A 32 16.10 -5.86 1.84
N GLN A 33 16.52 -5.91 3.10
CA GLN A 33 15.80 -5.31 4.22
C GLN A 33 15.57 -3.80 4.05
N ALA A 34 16.51 -3.08 3.41
CA ALA A 34 16.39 -1.65 3.19
C ALA A 34 15.20 -1.32 2.27
N THR A 35 15.08 -2.03 1.15
CA THR A 35 13.96 -1.87 0.20
C THR A 35 12.65 -2.32 0.83
N ALA A 36 12.63 -3.47 1.51
CA ALA A 36 11.45 -3.96 2.22
C ALA A 36 10.95 -2.97 3.28
N HIS A 37 11.87 -2.33 4.02
CA HIS A 37 11.54 -1.32 5.01
C HIS A 37 10.96 -0.06 4.35
N ARG A 38 11.60 0.49 3.31
CA ARG A 38 11.08 1.66 2.58
C ARG A 38 9.67 1.40 2.04
N LEU A 39 9.45 0.25 1.41
CA LEU A 39 8.14 -0.17 0.90
C LEU A 39 7.10 -0.25 2.02
N ARG A 40 7.45 -0.86 3.16
CA ARG A 40 6.55 -0.96 4.31
C ARG A 40 6.14 0.42 4.83
N TYR A 41 7.09 1.35 4.95
CA TYR A 41 6.82 2.70 5.43
C TYR A 41 5.95 3.48 4.44
N PHE A 42 6.25 3.38 3.15
CA PHE A 42 5.43 4.00 2.10
C PHE A 42 3.99 3.48 2.12
N VAL A 43 3.80 2.15 2.09
CA VAL A 43 2.47 1.54 2.00
C VAL A 43 1.66 1.72 3.29
N PHE A 44 2.27 1.45 4.44
CA PHE A 44 1.53 1.33 5.71
C PHE A 44 1.67 2.55 6.62
N GLY A 45 2.59 3.45 6.32
CA GLY A 45 2.92 4.60 7.15
C GLY A 45 3.87 4.24 8.28
N SER A 46 4.09 5.19 9.16
CA SER A 46 4.91 5.02 10.36
C SER A 46 4.34 5.77 11.55
N THR A 47 4.78 5.35 12.74
CA THR A 47 4.61 6.14 13.96
C THR A 47 6.01 6.42 14.49
N VAL A 48 6.29 7.68 14.78
CA VAL A 48 7.59 8.15 15.27
C VAL A 48 7.35 8.88 16.58
N THR A 49 8.16 8.62 17.59
CA THR A 49 8.07 9.34 18.86
C THR A 49 9.05 10.50 18.83
N SER A 50 8.56 11.72 19.08
CA SER A 50 9.39 12.92 19.21
C SER A 50 8.98 13.68 20.46
N GLY A 51 9.94 14.01 21.33
CA GLY A 51 9.67 14.70 22.59
C GLY A 51 8.68 13.97 23.51
N GLY A 52 8.68 12.63 23.50
CA GLY A 52 7.73 11.81 24.27
C GLY A 52 6.31 11.72 23.68
N ARG A 53 6.03 12.38 22.55
CA ARG A 53 4.72 12.33 21.87
C ARG A 53 4.78 11.47 20.60
N PRO A 54 3.84 10.54 20.39
CA PRO A 54 3.76 9.77 19.16
C PRO A 54 3.15 10.59 18.02
N TYR A 55 3.87 10.70 16.91
CA TYR A 55 3.41 11.29 15.66
C TYR A 55 3.15 10.18 14.65
N ARG A 56 1.94 10.16 14.08
CA ARG A 56 1.54 9.17 13.08
C ARG A 56 1.54 9.77 11.69
N TYR A 57 2.29 9.16 10.78
CA TYR A 57 2.33 9.48 9.36
C TYR A 57 1.56 8.42 8.59
N PRO A 58 0.43 8.78 7.95
CA PRO A 58 -0.38 7.82 7.21
C PRO A 58 0.38 7.30 6.00
N GLY A 59 0.23 6.00 5.72
CA GLY A 59 0.78 5.39 4.51
C GLY A 59 -0.12 5.55 3.30
N PHE A 60 0.39 5.18 2.14
CA PHE A 60 -0.34 5.18 0.88
C PHE A 60 -1.65 4.37 0.95
N ALA A 61 -1.65 3.23 1.66
CA ALA A 61 -2.86 2.40 1.85
C ALA A 61 -3.97 3.05 2.69
N GLU A 62 -3.71 4.23 3.27
CA GLU A 62 -4.72 5.01 4.01
C GLU A 62 -5.28 6.17 3.21
N LYS A 63 -4.73 6.48 2.03
CA LYS A 63 -5.26 7.51 1.14
C LYS A 63 -6.65 7.13 0.63
N GLU A 64 -7.51 8.13 0.50
CA GLU A 64 -8.75 7.96 -0.25
C GLU A 64 -8.41 7.59 -1.70
N GLY A 65 -8.99 6.52 -2.22
CA GLY A 65 -8.68 6.01 -3.56
C GLY A 65 -7.91 4.70 -3.55
N VAL A 66 -7.38 4.30 -2.38
CA VAL A 66 -6.59 3.07 -2.21
C VAL A 66 -7.35 2.04 -1.39
N ARG A 67 -7.44 0.83 -1.94
CA ARG A 67 -8.06 -0.32 -1.30
C ARG A 67 -7.01 -1.40 -1.10
N TYR A 68 -6.81 -1.79 0.15
CA TYR A 68 -5.94 -2.89 0.51
C TYR A 68 -6.58 -4.24 0.18
N ILE A 69 -5.98 -5.00 -0.74
CA ILE A 69 -6.49 -6.31 -1.18
C ILE A 69 -5.75 -7.44 -0.48
N GLY A 70 -4.42 -7.33 -0.36
CA GLY A 70 -3.56 -8.38 0.19
C GLY A 70 -2.14 -7.88 0.46
N GLN A 71 -1.25 -8.79 0.84
CA GLN A 71 0.10 -8.45 1.34
C GLN A 71 0.92 -7.61 0.36
N SER A 72 0.92 -7.99 -0.90
CA SER A 72 1.69 -7.32 -1.95
C SER A 72 0.79 -6.84 -3.09
N VAL A 73 -0.46 -6.48 -2.75
CA VAL A 73 -1.45 -6.07 -3.75
C VAL A 73 -2.40 -4.99 -3.21
N LEU A 74 -2.49 -3.90 -3.96
CA LEU A 74 -3.44 -2.82 -3.75
C LEU A 74 -4.31 -2.64 -4.98
N PHE A 75 -5.55 -2.23 -4.75
CA PHE A 75 -6.34 -1.59 -5.78
C PHE A 75 -6.24 -0.07 -5.61
N VAL A 76 -6.01 0.65 -6.70
CA VAL A 76 -5.85 2.11 -6.70
C VAL A 76 -6.71 2.76 -7.77
N ARG A 77 -7.24 3.95 -7.49
CA ARG A 77 -7.89 4.80 -8.50
C ARG A 77 -6.86 5.35 -9.50
N PRO A 78 -7.30 5.74 -10.73
CA PRO A 78 -6.39 6.19 -11.79
C PRO A 78 -5.47 7.35 -11.41
N ASP A 79 -5.96 8.31 -10.62
CA ASP A 79 -5.23 9.48 -10.14
C ASP A 79 -4.05 9.12 -9.22
N LEU A 80 -4.14 8.00 -8.49
CA LEU A 80 -3.10 7.53 -7.57
C LEU A 80 -2.13 6.52 -8.17
N ARG A 81 -2.44 5.98 -9.36
CA ARG A 81 -1.58 5.01 -10.06
C ARG A 81 -0.14 5.53 -10.21
N ARG A 82 0.01 6.79 -10.64
CA ARG A 82 1.32 7.36 -10.93
C ARG A 82 2.21 7.40 -9.69
N GLU A 83 1.64 7.69 -8.52
CA GLU A 83 2.40 7.81 -7.28
C GLU A 83 3.04 6.47 -6.87
N ILE A 84 2.23 5.39 -6.83
CA ILE A 84 2.74 4.07 -6.45
C ILE A 84 3.72 3.50 -7.47
N VAL A 85 3.43 3.62 -8.77
CA VAL A 85 4.33 3.16 -9.83
C VAL A 85 5.66 3.91 -9.79
N THR A 86 5.63 5.23 -9.58
CA THR A 86 6.85 6.03 -9.45
C THR A 86 7.66 5.60 -8.23
N PHE A 87 7.01 5.35 -7.09
CA PHE A 87 7.69 4.87 -5.89
C PHE A 87 8.36 3.51 -6.12
N LEU A 88 7.62 2.53 -6.67
CA LEU A 88 8.13 1.18 -6.91
C LEU A 88 9.30 1.20 -7.90
N SER A 89 9.14 1.91 -9.02
CA SER A 89 10.19 2.06 -10.05
C SER A 89 11.45 2.72 -9.48
N LYS A 90 11.31 3.81 -8.70
CA LYS A 90 12.46 4.51 -8.09
C LYS A 90 13.23 3.67 -7.07
N ASN A 91 12.60 2.65 -6.50
CA ASN A 91 13.24 1.75 -5.54
C ASN A 91 13.65 0.41 -6.17
N GLY A 92 13.54 0.25 -7.49
CA GLY A 92 13.90 -0.99 -8.19
C GLY A 92 13.05 -2.18 -7.75
N ILE A 93 11.77 -1.95 -7.44
CA ILE A 93 10.84 -2.99 -7.01
C ILE A 93 10.06 -3.47 -8.23
N ASP A 94 10.15 -4.76 -8.53
CA ASP A 94 9.39 -5.39 -9.60
C ASP A 94 7.90 -5.32 -9.27
N HIS A 95 7.11 -4.91 -10.26
CA HIS A 95 5.69 -4.66 -10.08
C HIS A 95 4.91 -4.82 -11.38
N GLU A 96 3.65 -5.18 -11.24
CA GLU A 96 2.70 -5.28 -12.33
C GLU A 96 1.50 -4.37 -12.07
N VAL A 97 0.97 -3.79 -13.14
CA VAL A 97 -0.20 -2.92 -13.11
C VAL A 97 -1.25 -3.48 -14.05
N THR A 98 -2.34 -3.98 -13.48
CA THR A 98 -3.44 -4.58 -14.23
C THR A 98 -4.69 -3.72 -14.08
N SER A 99 -5.32 -3.33 -15.19
CA SER A 99 -6.63 -2.67 -15.15
C SER A 99 -7.65 -3.59 -14.47
N ALA A 100 -8.41 -3.06 -13.52
CA ALA A 100 -9.37 -3.84 -12.75
C ALA A 100 -10.65 -3.03 -12.47
N SER A 101 -11.74 -3.75 -12.31
CA SER A 101 -12.96 -3.22 -11.70
C SER A 101 -13.25 -4.03 -10.44
N ILE A 102 -13.59 -3.34 -9.36
CA ILE A 102 -14.01 -3.97 -8.11
C ILE A 102 -15.46 -3.57 -7.89
N GLY A 103 -16.31 -4.55 -7.57
CA GLY A 103 -17.75 -4.41 -7.32
C GLY A 103 -18.28 -5.73 -6.80
#